data_AF-A0A6L8DY24-F1
#
_entry.id   AF-A0A6L8DY24-F1
#
_cell.length_a   1.000
_cell.length_b   1.000
_cell.length_c   1.000
_cell.angle_alpha   90.00
_cell.angle_beta   90.00
_cell.angle_gamma   90.00
#
_symmetry.space_group_name_H-M   'P 1'
#
loop_
_entity.id
_entity.type
_entity.pdbx_description
1 polymer ?
#
loop_
_entity_poly.entity_id
_entity_poly.type
_entity_poly.pdbx_seq_one_letter_code
_entity_poly.pdbx_strand_id
1 'polypeptide(L)'
;MIHRNLTAELDRAATWAPSITLTGPRQSGKTTLCQAAFPDHPYRSLESPDDRAFAQRDPRAFLAQFPRGAVLDEVQRVPDLLSYLQGIIDADPTPGRWILSGSQNFALLESVTQSLAGRTAMHQLLPLSWDEIRRFAQYPASLEDALFGGGYPHIHNRNLSPSDWLRSYVATYIERDVRAIGSVGDLTTFQRFVELCAGRTAQLLNYSSLADDCGISQPTAKAWFSVLEASFIAFHLPPFSMKLRKRLIKMPKLYFHDTGLACWLLGIRESEQLRSHPLRGALFETWVVSEVLKHRTHGGRSGGLSFYRDRHGAELDLVVEEPDDLTLIEAKSAATPASSLLAGLERVRPHLQDLRSRCDAAVVYGGEDVQQRTPGRLVPWRLVRSAAPPEVEPLVQVFVDGRPVPDAGVLAVFPDRTWKSARTDEQGRATMELLPRHLPLTVFVAKDGFAAHEEPAWIPDERALHVHLRARPGAGAGVFEGVEPGSEVPVVVKRKAVTIDLVEGAHRVLELDAAEGPDPTEPGWARRRRFLVRVAKVLDGAALVEYSPADDQPATNP
;
A
#
# COMPACT_ATOMS: atom_id res chain seq x y z
N MET A 1 -3.38 0.50 14.25
CA MET A 1 -3.27 1.55 13.20
C MET A 1 -2.96 0.86 11.88
N ILE A 2 -3.48 1.32 10.74
CA ILE A 2 -3.22 0.68 9.44
C ILE A 2 -1.96 1.30 8.83
N HIS A 3 -0.88 0.53 8.72
CA HIS A 3 0.32 1.00 8.04
C HIS A 3 0.06 1.13 6.53
N ARG A 4 0.18 2.35 5.99
CA ARG A 4 -0.07 2.65 4.58
C ARG A 4 1.23 2.65 3.77
N ASN A 5 1.17 2.16 2.54
CA ASN A 5 2.31 2.16 1.61
C ASN A 5 2.78 3.58 1.27
N LEU A 6 1.83 4.52 1.18
CA LEU A 6 2.11 5.93 0.88
C LEU A 6 2.91 6.65 1.98
N THR A 7 2.98 6.13 3.21
CA THR A 7 3.66 6.79 4.36
C THR A 7 5.09 7.18 4.03
N ALA A 8 5.89 6.24 3.50
CA ALA A 8 7.29 6.48 3.14
C ALA A 8 7.47 7.58 2.08
N GLU A 9 6.47 7.77 1.21
CA GLU A 9 6.47 8.85 0.22
C GLU A 9 6.11 10.20 0.86
N LEU A 10 5.20 10.24 1.84
CA LEU A 10 4.91 11.46 2.61
C LEU A 10 6.11 11.89 3.46
N ASP A 11 6.79 10.93 4.09
CA ASP A 11 8.01 11.17 4.87
C ASP A 11 9.11 11.73 3.96
N ARG A 12 9.29 11.14 2.76
CA ARG A 12 10.21 11.64 1.73
C ARG A 12 9.84 13.05 1.29
N ALA A 13 8.56 13.32 1.02
CA ALA A 13 8.06 14.64 0.63
C ALA A 13 8.33 15.70 1.72
N ALA A 14 8.20 15.32 3.00
CA ALA A 14 8.41 16.21 4.13
C ALA A 14 9.86 16.71 4.25
N THR A 15 10.83 16.03 3.66
CA THR A 15 12.24 16.47 3.67
C THR A 15 12.54 17.66 2.74
N TRP A 16 11.70 17.92 1.73
CA TRP A 16 11.98 18.95 0.71
C TRP A 16 10.82 19.89 0.39
N ALA A 17 9.57 19.46 0.58
CA ALA A 17 8.40 20.26 0.26
C ALA A 17 7.93 21.04 1.50
N PRO A 18 7.77 22.38 1.44
CA PRO A 18 7.23 23.18 2.56
C PRO A 18 5.81 22.76 2.96
N SER A 19 5.04 22.27 1.99
CA SER A 19 3.69 21.75 2.17
C SER A 19 3.54 20.37 1.52
N ILE A 20 2.68 19.53 2.08
CA ILE A 20 2.23 18.26 1.51
C ILE A 20 0.72 18.34 1.37
N THR A 21 0.17 17.97 0.21
CA THR A 21 -1.28 17.94 -0.04
C THR A 21 -1.71 16.52 -0.34
N LEU A 22 -2.48 15.92 0.58
CA LEU A 22 -2.99 14.56 0.46
C LEU A 22 -4.47 14.54 0.05
N THR A 23 -4.73 14.11 -1.18
CA THR A 23 -6.08 13.94 -1.74
C THR A 23 -6.46 12.45 -1.83
N GLY A 24 -7.71 12.13 -2.17
CA GLY A 24 -8.21 10.75 -2.25
C GLY A 24 -9.72 10.63 -2.01
N PRO A 25 -10.34 9.46 -2.29
CA PRO A 25 -11.76 9.25 -2.05
C PRO A 25 -12.15 9.45 -0.58
N ARG A 26 -13.43 9.67 -0.31
CA ARG A 26 -13.91 9.67 1.08
C ARG A 26 -13.74 8.28 1.69
N GLN A 27 -13.50 8.24 3.00
CA GLN A 27 -13.28 7.01 3.77
C GLN A 27 -12.06 6.16 3.33
N SER A 28 -11.15 6.68 2.47
CA SER A 28 -9.88 6.02 2.13
C SER A 28 -8.80 6.07 3.22
N GLY A 29 -9.06 6.76 4.35
CA GLY A 29 -8.18 6.83 5.51
C GLY A 29 -7.23 8.03 5.59
N LYS A 30 -7.47 9.09 4.81
CA LYS A 30 -6.59 10.29 4.72
C LYS A 30 -6.27 10.92 6.08
N THR A 31 -7.29 11.33 6.83
CA THR A 31 -7.17 11.91 8.18
C THR A 31 -6.32 11.04 9.10
N THR A 32 -6.58 9.74 9.10
CA THR A 32 -5.83 8.75 9.90
C THR A 32 -4.37 8.65 9.47
N LEU A 33 -4.09 8.70 8.17
CA LEU A 33 -2.71 8.70 7.65
C LEU A 33 -1.97 9.99 8.03
N CYS A 34 -2.58 11.17 7.83
CA CYS A 34 -1.94 12.44 8.19
C CYS A 34 -1.61 12.53 9.68
N GLN A 35 -2.53 12.15 10.57
CA GLN A 35 -2.28 12.13 12.02
C GLN A 35 -1.24 11.07 12.43
N ALA A 36 -1.15 9.95 11.69
CA ALA A 36 -0.18 8.89 11.96
C ALA A 36 1.25 9.24 11.51
N ALA A 37 1.39 9.85 10.33
CA ALA A 37 2.68 10.24 9.76
C ALA A 37 3.25 11.52 10.39
N PHE A 38 2.37 12.43 10.85
CA PHE A 38 2.74 13.73 11.41
C PHE A 38 2.17 13.92 12.84
N PRO A 39 2.58 13.08 13.82
CA PRO A 39 2.00 13.09 15.17
C PRO A 39 2.35 14.33 15.99
N ASP A 40 3.47 14.99 15.69
CA ASP A 40 3.91 16.22 16.36
C ASP A 40 3.23 17.49 15.82
N HIS A 41 2.50 17.39 14.70
CA HIS A 41 1.80 18.51 14.08
C HIS A 41 0.40 18.69 14.69
N PRO A 42 0.03 19.90 15.15
CA PRO A 42 -1.33 20.19 15.58
C PRO A 42 -2.35 19.87 14.49
N TYR A 43 -3.37 19.07 14.82
CA TYR A 43 -4.46 18.74 13.90
C TYR A 43 -5.63 19.74 14.03
N ARG A 44 -6.16 20.19 12.89
CA ARG A 44 -7.42 20.95 12.78
C ARG A 44 -8.25 20.46 11.61
N SER A 45 -9.58 20.50 11.74
CA SER A 45 -10.50 20.03 10.70
C SER A 45 -11.44 21.15 10.28
N LEU A 46 -11.40 21.55 9.01
CA LEU A 46 -12.25 22.61 8.46
C LEU A 46 -13.68 22.11 8.14
N GLU A 47 -14.02 20.86 8.49
CA GLU A 47 -15.42 20.44 8.66
C GLU A 47 -16.03 20.99 9.96
N SER A 48 -15.24 21.19 11.01
CA SER A 48 -15.68 21.83 12.26
C SER A 48 -16.26 23.22 11.95
N PRO A 49 -17.52 23.52 12.34
CA PRO A 49 -18.12 24.83 12.10
C PRO A 49 -17.31 25.98 12.69
N ASP A 50 -16.71 25.77 13.86
CA ASP A 50 -15.97 26.80 14.60
C ASP A 50 -14.60 27.08 13.98
N ASP A 51 -13.80 26.03 13.69
CA ASP A 51 -12.52 26.19 12.98
C ASP A 51 -12.74 26.79 11.59
N ARG A 52 -13.78 26.36 10.87
CA ARG A 52 -14.14 26.91 9.55
C ARG A 52 -14.54 28.37 9.64
N ALA A 53 -15.39 28.75 10.58
CA ALA A 53 -15.83 30.13 10.75
C ALA A 53 -14.66 31.05 11.13
N PHE A 54 -13.73 30.58 11.97
CA PHE A 54 -12.52 31.33 12.29
C PHE A 54 -11.60 31.47 11.06
N ALA A 55 -11.26 30.36 10.40
CA ALA A 55 -10.42 30.36 9.20
C ALA A 55 -11.00 31.19 8.04
N GLN A 56 -12.33 31.32 7.93
CA GLN A 56 -13.00 32.19 6.96
C GLN A 56 -12.99 33.67 7.37
N ARG A 57 -13.19 33.96 8.67
CA ARG A 57 -13.32 35.34 9.17
C ARG A 57 -11.98 36.05 9.35
N ASP A 58 -10.97 35.33 9.84
CA ASP A 58 -9.59 35.81 9.97
C ASP A 58 -8.59 34.68 9.66
N PRO A 59 -8.32 34.43 8.36
CA PRO A 59 -7.36 33.42 7.92
C PRO A 59 -5.95 33.63 8.51
N ARG A 60 -5.55 34.89 8.77
CA ARG A 60 -4.22 35.23 9.28
C ARG A 60 -4.08 34.86 10.75
N ALA A 61 -5.04 35.26 11.59
CA ALA A 61 -5.05 34.88 12.99
C ALA A 61 -5.25 33.37 13.17
N PHE A 62 -6.05 32.72 12.32
CA PHE A 62 -6.18 31.27 12.32
C PHE A 62 -4.84 30.56 12.09
N LEU A 63 -4.10 30.92 11.02
CA LEU A 63 -2.81 30.30 10.69
C LEU A 63 -1.70 30.68 11.70
N ALA A 64 -1.76 31.86 12.31
CA ALA A 64 -0.78 32.32 13.32
C ALA A 64 -0.75 31.45 14.59
N GLN A 65 -1.79 30.66 14.87
CA GLN A 65 -1.80 29.67 15.95
C GLN A 65 -0.80 28.52 15.72
N PHE A 66 -0.31 28.34 14.49
CA PHE A 66 0.49 27.20 14.07
C PHE A 66 1.88 27.65 13.57
N PRO A 67 2.71 28.28 14.43
CA PRO A 67 4.01 28.82 14.01
C PRO A 67 4.99 27.74 13.52
N ARG A 68 4.83 26.49 13.97
CA ARG A 68 5.58 25.31 13.49
C ARG A 68 4.84 24.51 12.41
N GLY A 69 3.72 25.03 11.89
CA GLY A 69 2.84 24.32 10.97
C GLY A 69 1.82 23.42 11.66
N ALA A 70 1.02 22.72 10.85
CA ALA A 70 -0.15 21.95 11.29
C ALA A 70 -0.62 20.95 10.23
N VAL A 71 -1.41 19.97 10.66
CA VAL A 71 -2.30 19.19 9.78
C VAL A 71 -3.64 19.94 9.66
N LEU A 72 -3.94 20.45 8.46
CA LEU A 72 -5.20 21.09 8.12
C LEU A 72 -6.03 20.12 7.26
N ASP A 73 -7.12 19.60 7.80
CA ASP A 73 -7.98 18.63 7.13
C ASP A 73 -9.22 19.27 6.48
N GLU A 74 -9.68 18.67 5.39
CA GLU A 74 -10.76 19.11 4.50
C GLU A 74 -10.63 20.59 4.06
N VAL A 75 -9.43 21.00 3.60
CA VAL A 75 -9.11 22.39 3.22
C VAL A 75 -9.96 22.97 2.09
N GLN A 76 -10.60 22.12 1.27
CA GLN A 76 -11.58 22.55 0.26
C GLN A 76 -12.82 23.22 0.86
N ARG A 77 -13.00 23.17 2.19
CA ARG A 77 -14.02 23.93 2.93
C ARG A 77 -13.69 25.42 3.06
N VAL A 78 -12.43 25.82 2.92
CA VAL A 78 -11.96 27.22 2.95
C VAL A 78 -10.86 27.45 1.90
N PRO A 79 -11.20 27.48 0.59
CA PRO A 79 -10.19 27.57 -0.48
C PRO A 79 -9.28 28.80 -0.38
N ASP A 80 -9.83 29.94 0.02
CA ASP A 80 -9.10 31.21 0.15
C ASP A 80 -7.96 31.15 1.18
N LEU A 81 -8.03 30.22 2.15
CA LEU A 81 -6.99 30.00 3.16
C LEU A 81 -5.62 29.68 2.51
N LEU A 82 -5.63 29.02 1.35
CA LEU A 82 -4.43 28.61 0.63
C LEU A 82 -3.62 29.82 0.13
N SER A 83 -4.28 30.91 -0.25
CA SER A 83 -3.63 32.17 -0.67
C SER A 83 -2.94 32.90 0.48
N TYR A 84 -3.47 32.78 1.70
CA TYR A 84 -2.79 33.29 2.91
C TYR A 84 -1.62 32.38 3.30
N LEU A 85 -1.82 31.05 3.19
CA LEU A 85 -0.80 30.06 3.47
C LEU A 85 0.41 30.17 2.53
N GLN A 86 0.18 30.48 1.25
CA GLN A 86 1.23 30.79 0.27
C GLN A 86 2.19 31.87 0.80
N GLY A 87 1.67 33.00 1.28
CA GLY A 87 2.49 34.09 1.82
C GLY A 87 3.28 33.72 3.08
N ILE A 88 2.80 32.75 3.86
CA ILE A 88 3.52 32.22 5.04
C ILE A 88 4.64 31.27 4.62
N ILE A 89 4.38 30.39 3.65
CA ILE A 89 5.38 29.48 3.07
C ILE A 89 6.49 30.28 2.37
N ASP A 90 6.14 31.37 1.69
CA ASP A 90 7.12 32.19 0.96
C ASP A 90 8.06 32.97 1.88
N ALA A 91 7.61 33.30 3.10
CA ALA A 91 8.43 33.92 4.13
C ALA A 91 9.32 32.91 4.88
N ASP A 92 8.88 31.66 5.01
CA ASP A 92 9.58 30.58 5.72
C ASP A 92 9.22 29.21 5.11
N PRO A 93 10.02 28.75 4.12
CA PRO A 93 9.78 27.53 3.35
C PRO A 93 10.32 26.27 4.05
N THR A 94 10.31 26.22 5.39
CA THR A 94 10.74 25.05 6.16
C THR A 94 9.98 23.79 5.68
N PRO A 95 10.69 22.73 5.23
CA PRO A 95 10.06 21.49 4.74
C PRO A 95 9.17 20.78 5.77
N GLY A 96 8.15 20.09 5.28
CA GLY A 96 7.24 19.27 6.09
C GLY A 96 6.34 20.06 7.05
N ARG A 97 6.35 21.40 6.99
CA ARG A 97 5.65 22.26 7.94
C ARG A 97 4.13 22.14 7.81
N TRP A 98 3.58 22.18 6.59
CA TRP A 98 2.14 22.21 6.38
C TRP A 98 1.63 20.92 5.73
N ILE A 99 0.69 20.25 6.37
CA ILE A 99 0.08 19.03 5.86
C ILE A 99 -1.40 19.33 5.58
N LEU A 100 -1.78 19.34 4.31
CA LEU A 100 -3.13 19.65 3.85
C LEU A 100 -3.82 18.36 3.43
N SER A 101 -5.10 18.18 3.79
CA SER A 101 -5.89 17.09 3.23
C SER A 101 -7.29 17.52 2.80
N GLY A 102 -7.91 16.70 1.96
CA GLY A 102 -9.27 16.89 1.48
C GLY A 102 -9.73 15.78 0.53
N SER A 103 -11.03 15.53 0.47
CA SER A 103 -11.62 14.83 -0.69
C SER A 103 -11.29 15.60 -1.96
N GLN A 104 -10.77 14.92 -3.00
CA GLN A 104 -10.54 15.59 -4.29
C GLN A 104 -11.88 16.06 -4.85
N ASN A 105 -11.93 17.34 -5.20
CA ASN A 105 -12.95 17.96 -6.02
C ASN A 105 -12.19 18.92 -6.94
N PHE A 106 -12.71 19.22 -8.14
CA PHE A 106 -12.04 20.11 -9.09
C PHE A 106 -11.62 21.44 -8.46
N ALA A 107 -12.49 22.03 -7.64
CA ALA A 107 -12.22 23.26 -6.90
C ALA A 107 -10.99 23.18 -5.97
N LEU A 108 -10.73 22.03 -5.34
CA LEU A 108 -9.54 21.85 -4.49
C LEU A 108 -8.26 21.82 -5.32
N LEU A 109 -8.28 21.07 -6.43
CA LEU A 109 -7.13 21.01 -7.34
C LEU A 109 -6.83 22.38 -7.93
N GLU A 110 -7.87 23.12 -8.33
CA GLU A 110 -7.74 24.46 -8.87
C GLU A 110 -7.15 25.43 -7.83
N SER A 111 -7.70 25.49 -6.60
CA SER A 111 -7.20 26.40 -5.56
C SER A 111 -5.76 26.07 -5.11
N VAL A 112 -5.42 24.79 -5.00
CA VAL A 112 -4.05 24.33 -4.69
C VAL A 112 -3.10 24.65 -5.84
N THR A 113 -3.52 24.46 -7.10
CA THR A 113 -2.68 24.76 -8.27
C THR A 113 -2.47 26.27 -8.45
N GLN A 114 -3.48 27.10 -8.14
CA GLN A 114 -3.35 28.55 -8.22
C GLN A 114 -2.46 29.13 -7.11
N SER A 115 -2.59 28.65 -5.86
CA SER A 115 -1.95 29.26 -4.70
C SER A 115 -0.66 28.57 -4.24
N LEU A 116 -0.52 27.25 -4.46
CA LEU A 116 0.56 26.44 -3.90
C LEU A 116 1.39 25.68 -4.96
N ALA A 117 1.26 26.03 -6.24
CA ALA A 117 2.11 25.48 -7.30
C ALA A 117 3.61 25.66 -6.98
N GLY A 118 4.38 24.58 -7.10
CA GLY A 118 5.81 24.55 -6.76
C GLY A 118 6.12 24.64 -5.26
N ARG A 119 5.10 24.68 -4.39
CA ARG A 119 5.24 24.82 -2.93
C ARG A 119 4.66 23.66 -2.14
N THR A 120 3.81 22.85 -2.76
CA THR A 120 3.31 21.60 -2.19
C THR A 120 3.71 20.40 -3.02
N ALA A 121 4.12 19.31 -2.34
CA ALA A 121 4.10 17.98 -2.93
C ALA A 121 2.66 17.47 -2.95
N MET A 122 2.20 16.90 -4.06
CA MET A 122 0.84 16.40 -4.23
C MET A 122 0.82 14.87 -4.22
N HIS A 123 0.00 14.29 -3.35
CA HIS A 123 -0.14 12.84 -3.22
C HIS A 123 -1.62 12.42 -3.20
N GLN A 124 -1.88 11.17 -3.56
CA GLN A 124 -3.20 10.58 -3.63
C GLN A 124 -3.26 9.30 -2.79
N LEU A 125 -4.14 9.25 -1.78
CA LEU A 125 -4.45 8.06 -1.01
C LEU A 125 -5.72 7.40 -1.54
N LEU A 126 -5.54 6.53 -2.53
CA LEU A 126 -6.56 5.57 -2.97
C LEU A 126 -6.96 4.60 -1.84
N PRO A 127 -8.04 3.81 -1.99
CA PRO A 127 -8.37 2.71 -1.09
C PRO A 127 -7.19 1.74 -0.94
N LEU A 128 -7.28 0.81 0.01
CA LEU A 128 -6.22 -0.16 0.27
C LEU A 128 -5.86 -0.91 -1.02
N SER A 129 -4.56 -1.04 -1.26
CA SER A 129 -4.04 -2.07 -2.18
C SER A 129 -4.13 -3.44 -1.51
N TRP A 130 -4.10 -4.49 -2.31
CA TRP A 130 -4.02 -5.88 -1.87
C TRP A 130 -2.93 -6.09 -0.81
N ASP A 131 -1.81 -5.41 -0.99
CA ASP A 131 -0.68 -5.34 -0.08
C ASP A 131 -1.02 -4.87 1.32
N GLU A 132 -1.86 -3.83 1.40
CA GLU A 132 -2.31 -3.24 2.66
C GLU A 132 -3.45 -4.08 3.27
N ILE A 133 -4.31 -4.67 2.43
CA ILE A 133 -5.38 -5.59 2.84
C ILE A 133 -4.82 -6.85 3.50
N ARG A 134 -3.73 -7.42 2.97
CA ARG A 134 -3.12 -8.62 3.55
C ARG A 134 -2.42 -8.39 4.90
N ARG A 135 -2.24 -7.13 5.34
CA ARG A 135 -1.71 -6.80 6.67
C ARG A 135 -2.72 -7.05 7.79
N PHE A 136 -4.00 -7.21 7.47
CA PHE A 136 -5.04 -7.50 8.44
C PHE A 136 -5.06 -8.99 8.78
N ALA A 137 -5.32 -9.34 10.05
CA ALA A 137 -5.36 -10.74 10.49
C ALA A 137 -6.48 -11.58 9.84
N GLN A 138 -7.47 -10.94 9.22
CA GLN A 138 -8.60 -11.57 8.53
C GLN A 138 -8.72 -10.97 7.12
N TYR A 139 -7.69 -11.16 6.28
CA TYR A 139 -7.73 -10.75 4.88
C TYR A 139 -8.47 -11.78 4.00
N PRO A 140 -8.96 -11.39 2.80
CA PRO A 140 -9.68 -12.29 1.90
C PRO A 140 -8.88 -13.53 1.51
N ALA A 141 -9.44 -14.73 1.76
CA ALA A 141 -8.77 -15.98 1.43
C ALA A 141 -8.87 -16.33 -0.06
N SER A 142 -10.02 -16.09 -0.69
CA SER A 142 -10.28 -16.38 -2.10
C SER A 142 -10.14 -15.14 -3.00
N LEU A 143 -10.08 -15.37 -4.32
CA LEU A 143 -10.12 -14.29 -5.30
C LEU A 143 -11.50 -13.60 -5.29
N GLU A 144 -12.57 -14.38 -5.15
CA GLU A 144 -13.94 -13.88 -5.09
C GLU A 144 -14.12 -12.89 -3.93
N ASP A 145 -13.61 -13.23 -2.73
CA ASP A 145 -13.68 -12.36 -1.55
C ASP A 145 -12.83 -11.09 -1.72
N ALA A 146 -11.69 -11.16 -2.42
CA ALA A 146 -10.86 -9.99 -2.72
C ALA A 146 -11.53 -9.05 -3.74
N LEU A 147 -12.14 -9.60 -4.79
CA LEU A 147 -12.89 -8.83 -5.78
C LEU A 147 -14.14 -8.18 -5.17
N PHE A 148 -14.88 -8.91 -4.34
CA PHE A 148 -16.12 -8.49 -3.70
C PHE A 148 -15.89 -7.52 -2.52
N GLY A 149 -14.86 -7.75 -1.71
CA GLY A 149 -14.55 -6.91 -0.55
C GLY A 149 -13.96 -5.54 -0.90
N GLY A 150 -13.29 -5.41 -2.05
CA GLY A 150 -12.62 -4.17 -2.45
C GLY A 150 -11.53 -3.75 -1.47
N GLY A 151 -11.13 -2.47 -1.52
CA GLY A 151 -10.05 -1.88 -0.73
C GLY A 151 -10.49 -0.89 0.33
N TYR A 152 -11.78 -0.64 0.56
CA TYR A 152 -12.17 0.38 1.53
C TYR A 152 -11.78 0.00 2.98
N PRO A 153 -10.96 0.81 3.69
CA PRO A 153 -10.36 0.43 4.97
C PRO A 153 -11.33 -0.01 6.06
N HIS A 154 -12.56 0.52 6.07
CA HIS A 154 -13.56 0.20 7.09
C HIS A 154 -14.10 -1.24 6.99
N ILE A 155 -14.11 -1.82 5.78
CA ILE A 155 -14.52 -3.22 5.57
C ILE A 155 -13.54 -4.14 6.31
N HIS A 156 -12.25 -3.98 6.02
CA HIS A 156 -11.16 -4.81 6.56
C HIS A 156 -10.89 -4.55 8.05
N ASN A 157 -10.82 -3.29 8.48
CA ASN A 157 -10.47 -2.93 9.86
C ASN A 157 -11.54 -3.27 10.90
N ARG A 158 -12.80 -3.47 10.48
CA ARG A 158 -13.91 -3.84 11.37
C ARG A 158 -14.57 -5.17 11.00
N ASN A 159 -14.00 -5.92 10.06
CA ASN A 159 -14.56 -7.14 9.50
C ASN A 159 -16.06 -7.00 9.16
N LEU A 160 -16.41 -5.95 8.41
CA LEU A 160 -17.80 -5.67 8.03
C LEU A 160 -18.17 -6.45 6.77
N SER A 161 -19.45 -6.82 6.68
CA SER A 161 -20.06 -7.20 5.40
C SER A 161 -19.83 -6.09 4.36
N PRO A 162 -19.15 -6.38 3.22
CA PRO A 162 -18.96 -5.40 2.15
C PRO A 162 -20.28 -4.83 1.66
N SER A 163 -21.32 -5.67 1.53
CA SER A 163 -22.68 -5.26 1.13
C SER A 163 -23.30 -4.25 2.09
N ASP A 164 -23.15 -4.41 3.40
CA ASP A 164 -23.76 -3.49 4.39
C ASP A 164 -23.07 -2.13 4.40
N TRP A 165 -21.74 -2.16 4.28
CA TRP A 165 -20.94 -0.94 4.21
C TRP A 165 -21.15 -0.21 2.88
N LEU A 166 -21.10 -0.91 1.74
CA LEU A 166 -21.26 -0.33 0.39
C LEU A 166 -22.66 0.23 0.16
N ARG A 167 -23.71 -0.41 0.69
CA ARG A 167 -25.07 0.15 0.75
C ARG A 167 -25.09 1.54 1.39
N SER A 168 -24.48 1.65 2.56
CA SER A 168 -24.43 2.89 3.34
C SER A 168 -23.54 3.94 2.68
N TYR A 169 -22.41 3.51 2.11
CA TYR A 169 -21.49 4.34 1.35
C TYR A 169 -22.19 4.94 0.12
N VAL A 170 -22.77 4.13 -0.76
CA VAL A 170 -23.42 4.61 -2.00
C VAL A 170 -24.57 5.59 -1.70
N ALA A 171 -25.44 5.26 -0.73
CA ALA A 171 -26.56 6.11 -0.37
C ALA A 171 -26.14 7.49 0.19
N THR A 172 -25.03 7.56 0.93
CA THR A 172 -24.58 8.81 1.58
C THR A 172 -23.52 9.59 0.80
N TYR A 173 -22.71 8.90 0.00
CA TYR A 173 -21.57 9.47 -0.72
C TYR A 173 -21.96 10.01 -2.09
N ILE A 174 -22.52 9.13 -2.94
CA ILE A 174 -22.84 9.48 -4.33
C ILE A 174 -23.87 10.61 -4.32
N GLU A 175 -24.91 10.52 -3.48
CA GLU A 175 -25.91 11.59 -3.40
C GLU A 175 -25.40 12.94 -2.89
N ARG A 176 -24.32 12.98 -2.09
CA ARG A 176 -23.84 14.23 -1.47
C ARG A 176 -22.85 14.98 -2.35
N ASP A 177 -21.81 14.30 -2.81
CA ASP A 177 -20.73 14.96 -3.56
C ASP A 177 -21.16 15.23 -5.02
N VAL A 178 -22.06 14.42 -5.59
CA VAL A 178 -22.62 14.66 -6.94
C VAL A 178 -23.53 15.90 -6.96
N ARG A 179 -24.39 16.10 -5.94
CA ARG A 179 -25.20 17.33 -5.81
C ARG A 179 -24.33 18.58 -5.71
N ALA A 180 -23.16 18.48 -5.07
CA ALA A 180 -22.25 19.61 -4.86
C ALA A 180 -21.57 20.10 -6.16
N ILE A 181 -21.56 19.30 -7.23
CA ILE A 181 -20.93 19.67 -8.51
C ILE A 181 -21.94 20.33 -9.48
N GLY A 182 -23.22 20.48 -9.07
CA GLY A 182 -24.22 21.31 -9.74
C GLY A 182 -24.70 20.83 -11.13
N SER A 183 -24.09 19.81 -11.70
CA SER A 183 -24.36 19.27 -13.04
C SER A 183 -25.40 18.13 -13.06
N VAL A 184 -25.98 17.78 -11.91
CA VAL A 184 -26.89 16.64 -11.74
C VAL A 184 -28.18 17.09 -11.07
N GLY A 185 -29.24 17.24 -11.87
CA GLY A 185 -30.59 17.53 -11.39
C GLY A 185 -31.38 16.28 -11.00
N ASP A 186 -31.19 15.16 -11.71
CA ASP A 186 -31.87 13.88 -11.46
C ASP A 186 -30.88 12.85 -10.93
N LEU A 187 -31.01 12.53 -9.64
CA LEU A 187 -30.18 11.56 -8.95
C LEU A 187 -30.49 10.12 -9.32
N THR A 188 -31.73 9.80 -9.70
CA THR A 188 -32.12 8.43 -10.09
C THR A 188 -31.55 8.10 -11.46
N THR A 189 -31.63 9.04 -12.41
CA THR A 189 -30.96 8.89 -13.71
C THR A 189 -29.43 8.88 -13.56
N PHE A 190 -28.87 9.65 -12.61
CA PHE A 190 -27.43 9.56 -12.30
C PHE A 190 -27.04 8.20 -11.68
N GLN A 191 -27.80 7.66 -10.72
CA GLN A 191 -27.54 6.34 -10.15
C GLN A 191 -27.50 5.26 -11.24
N ARG A 192 -28.50 5.27 -12.14
CA ARG A 192 -28.53 4.41 -13.34
C ARG A 192 -27.31 4.61 -14.24
N PHE A 193 -26.83 5.84 -14.43
CA PHE A 193 -25.60 6.11 -15.18
C PHE A 193 -24.37 5.42 -14.54
N VAL A 194 -24.23 5.48 -13.21
CA VAL A 194 -23.11 4.83 -12.50
C VAL A 194 -23.20 3.29 -12.61
N GLU A 195 -24.40 2.72 -12.52
CA GLU A 195 -24.65 1.29 -12.76
C GLU A 195 -24.31 0.88 -14.21
N LEU A 196 -24.70 1.68 -15.20
CA LEU A 196 -24.36 1.47 -16.63
C LEU A 196 -22.85 1.59 -16.91
N CYS A 197 -22.13 2.40 -16.12
CA CYS A 197 -20.67 2.42 -16.10
C CYS A 197 -20.09 1.15 -15.49
N ALA A 198 -20.62 0.65 -14.37
CA ALA A 198 -20.17 -0.59 -13.74
C ALA A 198 -20.35 -1.81 -14.68
N GLY A 199 -21.48 -1.86 -15.40
CA GLY A 199 -21.73 -2.84 -16.48
C GLY A 199 -20.75 -2.79 -17.66
N ARG A 200 -19.92 -1.74 -17.74
CA ARG A 200 -18.92 -1.48 -18.80
C ARG A 200 -17.49 -1.36 -18.28
N THR A 201 -17.22 -1.75 -17.04
CA THR A 201 -15.84 -1.81 -16.54
C THR A 201 -14.99 -2.74 -17.42
N ALA A 202 -13.72 -2.40 -17.61
CA ALA A 202 -12.78 -3.00 -18.58
C ALA A 202 -13.15 -2.87 -20.08
N GLN A 203 -14.21 -2.14 -20.44
CA GLN A 203 -14.63 -1.96 -21.84
C GLN A 203 -14.25 -0.56 -22.37
N LEU A 204 -14.23 -0.42 -23.71
CA LEU A 204 -13.98 0.87 -24.36
C LEU A 204 -15.10 1.88 -24.06
N LEU A 205 -14.71 3.08 -23.60
CA LEU A 205 -15.59 4.13 -23.12
C LEU A 205 -16.30 4.88 -24.27
N ASN A 206 -17.41 4.32 -24.75
CA ASN A 206 -18.28 4.95 -25.72
C ASN A 206 -19.35 5.82 -25.03
N TYR A 207 -19.07 7.13 -24.93
CA TYR A 207 -20.00 8.11 -24.38
C TYR A 207 -21.35 8.22 -25.11
N SER A 208 -21.46 7.84 -26.39
CA SER A 208 -22.76 7.82 -27.08
C SER A 208 -23.63 6.71 -26.51
N SER A 209 -23.16 5.47 -26.55
CA SER A 209 -23.91 4.31 -26.03
C SER A 209 -24.27 4.45 -24.55
N LEU A 210 -23.37 5.01 -23.72
CA LEU A 210 -23.69 5.31 -22.32
C LEU A 210 -24.81 6.36 -22.17
N ALA A 211 -24.82 7.39 -23.03
CA ALA A 211 -25.83 8.42 -23.01
C ALA A 211 -27.19 7.89 -23.49
N ASP A 212 -27.17 7.13 -24.59
CA ASP A 212 -28.35 6.50 -25.22
C ASP A 212 -29.04 5.52 -24.25
N ASP A 213 -28.28 4.60 -23.63
CA ASP A 213 -28.78 3.63 -22.64
C ASP A 213 -29.30 4.28 -21.35
N CYS A 214 -28.81 5.47 -21.00
CA CYS A 214 -29.20 6.21 -19.81
C CYS A 214 -30.35 7.21 -20.08
N GLY A 215 -30.63 7.55 -21.34
CA GLY A 215 -31.61 8.57 -21.71
C GLY A 215 -31.13 10.02 -21.52
N ILE A 216 -29.83 10.27 -21.64
CA ILE A 216 -29.20 11.59 -21.46
C ILE A 216 -28.44 12.04 -22.73
N SER A 217 -27.93 13.28 -22.74
CA SER A 217 -27.08 13.75 -23.85
C SER A 217 -25.63 13.27 -23.71
N GLN A 218 -24.91 13.09 -24.83
CA GLN A 218 -23.47 12.75 -24.77
C GLN A 218 -22.62 13.79 -23.98
N PRO A 219 -22.85 15.12 -24.10
CA PRO A 219 -22.22 16.09 -23.21
C PRO A 219 -22.53 15.86 -21.72
N THR A 220 -23.77 15.50 -21.37
CA THR A 220 -24.16 15.13 -19.99
C THR A 220 -23.39 13.90 -19.52
N ALA A 221 -23.32 12.84 -20.33
CA ALA A 221 -22.57 11.62 -20.00
C ALA A 221 -21.07 11.90 -19.77
N LYS A 222 -20.46 12.80 -20.54
CA LYS A 222 -19.07 13.24 -20.32
C LYS A 222 -18.92 13.98 -19.00
N ALA A 223 -19.77 14.98 -18.75
CA ALA A 223 -19.73 15.77 -17.51
C ALA A 223 -19.94 14.88 -16.27
N TRP A 224 -20.89 13.93 -16.34
CA TRP A 224 -21.16 12.98 -15.26
C TRP A 224 -20.03 11.97 -15.08
N PHE A 225 -19.37 11.52 -16.14
CA PHE A 225 -18.18 10.68 -15.98
C PHE A 225 -17.04 11.44 -15.31
N SER A 226 -16.77 12.69 -15.70
CA SER A 226 -15.75 13.52 -15.03
C SER A 226 -16.04 13.77 -13.54
N VAL A 227 -17.31 13.74 -13.11
CA VAL A 227 -17.68 13.70 -11.68
C VAL A 227 -17.21 12.40 -11.02
N LEU A 228 -17.39 11.24 -11.66
CA LEU A 228 -16.91 9.95 -11.15
C LEU A 228 -15.38 9.91 -11.06
N GLU A 229 -14.67 10.54 -11.99
CA GLU A 229 -13.21 10.65 -11.98
C GLU A 229 -12.68 11.50 -10.83
N ALA A 230 -13.21 12.72 -10.66
CA ALA A 230 -12.81 13.57 -9.52
C ALA A 230 -13.20 12.97 -8.16
N SER A 231 -14.23 12.12 -8.12
CA SER A 231 -14.68 11.40 -6.92
C SER A 231 -13.91 10.08 -6.67
N PHE A 232 -12.95 9.71 -7.52
CA PHE A 232 -12.27 8.39 -7.51
C PHE A 232 -13.23 7.19 -7.48
N ILE A 233 -14.37 7.28 -8.19
CA ILE A 233 -15.27 6.14 -8.39
C ILE A 233 -14.79 5.33 -9.59
N ALA A 234 -14.58 6.01 -10.72
CA ALA A 234 -14.13 5.43 -11.97
C ALA A 234 -12.99 6.27 -12.58
N PHE A 235 -12.23 5.69 -13.50
CA PHE A 235 -11.19 6.38 -14.26
C PHE A 235 -11.13 5.84 -15.69
N HIS A 236 -10.57 6.63 -16.60
CA HIS A 236 -10.23 6.14 -17.93
C HIS A 236 -8.77 5.68 -18.03
N LEU A 237 -8.52 4.54 -18.68
CA LEU A 237 -7.18 4.11 -19.07
C LEU A 237 -6.97 4.47 -20.56
N PRO A 238 -5.99 5.33 -20.90
CA PRO A 238 -5.76 5.70 -22.29
C PRO A 238 -5.22 4.52 -23.11
N PRO A 239 -5.45 4.50 -24.44
CA PRO A 239 -4.76 3.56 -25.31
C PRO A 239 -3.28 3.95 -25.43
N PHE A 240 -2.40 2.95 -25.49
CA PHE A 240 -0.96 3.11 -25.66
C PHE A 240 -0.67 3.96 -26.90
N SER A 241 0.08 5.06 -26.75
CA SER A 241 0.27 6.02 -27.84
C SER A 241 1.66 5.89 -28.48
N MET A 242 1.75 5.18 -29.60
CA MET A 242 2.96 5.24 -30.43
C MET A 242 2.99 6.53 -31.26
N LYS A 243 3.96 7.42 -30.99
CA LYS A 243 4.27 8.61 -31.82
C LYS A 243 4.48 8.28 -33.32
N LEU A 244 4.76 7.01 -33.66
CA LEU A 244 5.12 6.56 -35.00
C LEU A 244 4.02 5.80 -35.80
N ARG A 245 2.87 5.40 -35.22
CA ARG A 245 1.92 4.49 -35.93
C ARG A 245 0.45 4.92 -35.84
N LYS A 246 -0.12 5.38 -36.96
CA LYS A 246 -1.54 5.78 -37.15
C LYS A 246 -2.59 4.64 -37.00
N ARG A 247 -2.23 3.48 -36.43
CA ARG A 247 -3.00 2.22 -36.48
C ARG A 247 -3.68 1.81 -35.17
N LEU A 248 -3.53 2.55 -34.08
CA LEU A 248 -4.13 2.22 -32.78
C LEU A 248 -5.52 2.86 -32.60
N ILE A 249 -6.34 2.27 -31.73
CA ILE A 249 -7.63 2.84 -31.30
C ILE A 249 -7.38 4.06 -30.41
N LYS A 250 -8.26 5.08 -30.49
CA LYS A 250 -8.15 6.33 -29.69
C LYS A 250 -9.10 6.39 -28.49
N MET A 251 -10.11 5.52 -28.44
CA MET A 251 -11.09 5.49 -27.35
C MET A 251 -10.45 4.84 -26.12
N PRO A 252 -10.51 5.43 -24.92
CA PRO A 252 -9.95 4.83 -23.72
C PRO A 252 -10.82 3.66 -23.21
N LYS A 253 -10.30 2.84 -22.28
CA LYS A 253 -11.11 1.91 -21.49
C LYS A 253 -11.64 2.58 -20.21
N LEU A 254 -12.80 2.16 -19.72
CA LEU A 254 -13.38 2.57 -18.43
C LEU A 254 -13.03 1.53 -17.36
N TYR A 255 -12.60 1.97 -16.18
CA TYR A 255 -12.36 1.12 -15.01
C TYR A 255 -12.89 1.76 -13.73
N PHE A 256 -13.12 0.96 -12.69
CA PHE A 256 -13.41 1.41 -11.34
C PHE A 256 -12.15 1.38 -10.47
N HIS A 257 -12.00 2.34 -9.54
CA HIS A 257 -10.89 2.32 -8.56
C HIS A 257 -11.04 1.20 -7.51
N ASP A 258 -12.26 0.67 -7.35
CA ASP A 258 -12.61 -0.34 -6.36
C ASP A 258 -13.62 -1.34 -6.95
N THR A 259 -13.27 -2.63 -6.94
CA THR A 259 -14.14 -3.68 -7.49
C THR A 259 -15.26 -4.10 -6.56
N GLY A 260 -15.15 -3.86 -5.25
CA GLY A 260 -16.27 -4.09 -4.32
C GLY A 260 -17.41 -3.12 -4.63
N LEU A 261 -17.09 -1.85 -4.85
CA LEU A 261 -18.05 -0.85 -5.33
C LEU A 261 -18.66 -1.24 -6.69
N ALA A 262 -17.85 -1.72 -7.65
CA ALA A 262 -18.36 -2.22 -8.93
C ALA A 262 -19.29 -3.43 -8.76
N CYS A 263 -18.94 -4.40 -7.89
CA CYS A 263 -19.80 -5.54 -7.55
C CYS A 263 -21.13 -5.08 -6.97
N TRP A 264 -21.12 -4.13 -6.02
CA TRP A 264 -22.34 -3.58 -5.43
C TRP A 264 -23.25 -2.93 -6.48
N LEU A 265 -22.69 -2.13 -7.38
CA LEU A 265 -23.43 -1.49 -8.49
C LEU A 265 -23.97 -2.50 -9.51
N LEU A 266 -23.33 -3.66 -9.67
CA LEU A 266 -23.78 -4.76 -10.54
C LEU A 266 -24.85 -5.68 -9.91
N GLY A 267 -25.32 -5.38 -8.69
CA GLY A 267 -26.28 -6.24 -8.00
C GLY A 267 -25.65 -7.47 -7.33
N ILE A 268 -24.32 -7.58 -7.30
CA ILE A 268 -23.59 -8.64 -6.58
C ILE A 268 -23.62 -8.32 -5.09
N ARG A 269 -24.09 -9.26 -4.27
CA ARG A 269 -24.32 -9.11 -2.82
C ARG A 269 -23.54 -10.12 -1.98
N GLU A 270 -23.03 -11.17 -2.60
CA GLU A 270 -22.23 -12.23 -2.00
C GLU A 270 -21.06 -12.60 -2.94
N SER A 271 -19.89 -12.96 -2.40
CA SER A 271 -18.69 -13.26 -3.19
C SER A 271 -18.86 -14.49 -4.10
N GLU A 272 -19.60 -15.52 -3.66
CA GLU A 272 -19.88 -16.75 -4.41
C GLU A 272 -20.49 -16.47 -5.81
N GLN A 273 -21.31 -15.42 -5.93
CA GLN A 273 -21.96 -15.05 -7.20
C GLN A 273 -20.93 -14.72 -8.30
N LEU A 274 -19.71 -14.29 -7.95
CA LEU A 274 -18.63 -14.03 -8.90
C LEU A 274 -18.11 -15.27 -9.64
N ARG A 275 -18.43 -16.49 -9.18
CA ARG A 275 -17.97 -17.72 -9.87
C ARG A 275 -18.64 -17.91 -11.23
N SER A 276 -19.91 -17.54 -11.34
CA SER A 276 -20.72 -17.66 -12.58
C SER A 276 -21.08 -16.31 -13.22
N HIS A 277 -20.74 -15.18 -12.59
CA HIS A 277 -21.11 -13.86 -13.11
C HIS A 277 -20.47 -13.58 -14.49
N PRO A 278 -21.23 -13.13 -15.51
CA PRO A 278 -20.71 -12.92 -16.87
C PRO A 278 -19.59 -11.86 -16.93
N LEU A 279 -19.59 -10.89 -16.01
CA LEU A 279 -18.53 -9.88 -15.91
C LEU A 279 -17.36 -10.27 -14.99
N ARG A 280 -17.23 -11.53 -14.54
CA ARG A 280 -16.10 -11.99 -13.70
C ARG A 280 -14.74 -11.61 -14.30
N GLY A 281 -14.57 -11.83 -15.61
CA GLY A 281 -13.34 -11.48 -16.33
C GLY A 281 -13.04 -9.98 -16.30
N ALA A 282 -14.06 -9.16 -16.61
CA ALA A 282 -13.95 -7.70 -16.60
C ALA A 282 -13.69 -7.11 -15.19
N LEU A 283 -14.33 -7.69 -14.16
CA LEU A 283 -14.07 -7.32 -12.76
C LEU A 283 -12.66 -7.71 -12.33
N PHE A 284 -12.16 -8.87 -12.74
CA PHE A 284 -10.78 -9.28 -12.47
C PHE A 284 -9.75 -8.39 -13.17
N GLU A 285 -9.97 -8.06 -14.45
CA GLU A 285 -9.15 -7.09 -15.18
C GLU A 285 -9.16 -5.72 -14.49
N THR A 286 -10.34 -5.25 -14.07
CA THR A 286 -10.49 -4.01 -13.30
C THR A 286 -9.71 -4.05 -12.00
N TRP A 287 -9.76 -5.17 -11.26
CA TRP A 287 -8.98 -5.35 -10.05
C TRP A 287 -7.48 -5.25 -10.32
N VAL A 288 -6.96 -6.01 -11.29
CA VAL A 288 -5.55 -6.01 -11.68
C VAL A 288 -5.08 -4.60 -12.06
N VAL A 289 -5.82 -3.89 -12.91
CA VAL A 289 -5.49 -2.52 -13.32
C VAL A 289 -5.56 -1.55 -12.13
N SER A 290 -6.55 -1.70 -11.24
CA SER A 290 -6.68 -0.88 -10.03
C SER A 290 -5.55 -1.12 -9.02
N GLU A 291 -5.04 -2.35 -8.92
CA GLU A 291 -3.93 -2.70 -8.02
C GLU A 291 -2.60 -2.14 -8.53
N VAL A 292 -2.30 -2.28 -9.82
CA VAL A 292 -1.11 -1.65 -10.42
C VAL A 292 -1.18 -0.13 -10.31
N LEU A 293 -2.36 0.48 -10.52
CA LEU A 293 -2.59 1.90 -10.28
C LEU A 293 -2.32 2.27 -8.81
N LYS A 294 -2.93 1.56 -7.85
CA LYS A 294 -2.71 1.79 -6.41
C LYS A 294 -1.23 1.67 -6.02
N HIS A 295 -0.54 0.63 -6.48
CA HIS A 295 0.87 0.42 -6.19
C HIS A 295 1.76 1.56 -6.74
N ARG A 296 1.50 2.03 -7.97
CA ARG A 296 2.20 3.21 -8.54
C ARG A 296 1.91 4.48 -7.76
N THR A 297 0.64 4.78 -7.54
CA THR A 297 0.19 6.00 -6.84
C THR A 297 0.71 6.06 -5.40
N HIS A 298 0.65 4.96 -4.65
CA HIS A 298 1.20 4.88 -3.29
C HIS A 298 2.74 4.91 -3.27
N GLY A 299 3.41 4.46 -4.33
CA GLY A 299 4.86 4.58 -4.52
C GLY A 299 5.32 5.91 -5.14
N GLY A 300 4.49 6.96 -5.13
CA GLY A 300 4.84 8.30 -5.64
C GLY A 300 4.98 8.40 -7.17
N ARG A 301 4.57 7.38 -7.93
CA ARG A 301 4.62 7.36 -9.40
C ARG A 301 3.28 7.78 -10.00
N SER A 302 3.31 8.64 -11.02
CA SER A 302 2.12 9.10 -11.76
C SER A 302 2.20 8.71 -13.24
N GLY A 303 1.06 8.35 -13.82
CA GLY A 303 0.98 7.97 -15.23
C GLY A 303 1.78 6.70 -15.59
N GLY A 304 2.15 6.59 -16.86
CA GLY A 304 2.81 5.41 -17.42
C GLY A 304 1.90 4.18 -17.48
N LEU A 305 0.57 4.35 -17.48
CA LEU A 305 -0.40 3.26 -17.61
C LEU A 305 -1.27 3.48 -18.85
N SER A 306 -1.39 2.45 -19.68
CA SER A 306 -2.24 2.44 -20.87
C SER A 306 -2.64 1.01 -21.25
N PHE A 307 -3.59 0.80 -22.15
CA PHE A 307 -3.84 -0.54 -22.73
C PHE A 307 -3.44 -0.57 -24.20
N TYR A 308 -3.08 -1.73 -24.74
CA TYR A 308 -2.82 -1.85 -26.18
C TYR A 308 -4.03 -2.44 -26.89
N ARG A 309 -4.47 -1.81 -27.98
CA ARG A 309 -5.42 -2.41 -28.92
C ARG A 309 -5.22 -1.90 -30.34
N ASP A 310 -5.10 -2.82 -31.28
CA ASP A 310 -4.95 -2.52 -32.70
C ASP A 310 -6.28 -2.64 -33.48
N ARG A 311 -6.23 -2.39 -34.79
CA ARG A 311 -7.40 -2.51 -35.69
C ARG A 311 -7.73 -3.95 -36.08
N HIS A 312 -6.85 -4.91 -35.83
CA HIS A 312 -7.02 -6.32 -36.16
C HIS A 312 -7.58 -7.14 -34.98
N GLY A 313 -7.77 -6.52 -33.81
CA GLY A 313 -8.30 -7.18 -32.61
C GLY A 313 -7.22 -7.87 -31.76
N ALA A 314 -5.94 -7.53 -31.96
CA ALA A 314 -4.93 -7.79 -30.95
C ALA A 314 -5.12 -6.78 -29.81
N GLU A 315 -5.26 -7.30 -28.60
CA GLU A 315 -5.53 -6.54 -27.38
C GLU A 315 -4.66 -7.08 -26.26
N LEU A 316 -4.25 -6.18 -25.36
CA LEU A 316 -3.53 -6.45 -24.13
C LEU A 316 -4.05 -5.47 -23.07
N ASP A 317 -4.41 -6.01 -21.91
CA ASP A 317 -5.20 -5.30 -20.91
C ASP A 317 -4.48 -4.09 -20.31
N LEU A 318 -3.18 -4.22 -20.03
CA LEU A 318 -2.38 -3.14 -19.45
C LEU A 318 -0.91 -3.17 -19.93
N VAL A 319 -0.38 -1.98 -20.15
CA VAL A 319 1.00 -1.67 -20.52
C VAL A 319 1.49 -0.63 -19.52
N VAL A 320 2.54 -0.99 -18.77
CA VAL A 320 3.23 -0.09 -17.84
C VAL A 320 4.50 0.41 -18.49
N GLU A 321 4.62 1.73 -18.61
CA GLU A 321 5.83 2.42 -19.09
C GLU A 321 6.63 2.97 -17.92
N GLU A 322 7.91 2.60 -17.87
CA GLU A 322 8.95 3.30 -17.13
C GLU A 322 9.93 3.94 -18.15
N PRO A 323 10.95 4.72 -17.71
CA PRO A 323 11.86 5.39 -18.64
C PRO A 323 12.55 4.42 -19.62
N ASP A 324 13.12 3.33 -19.09
CA ASP A 324 13.89 2.35 -19.86
C ASP A 324 13.16 1.02 -20.10
N ASP A 325 12.06 0.77 -19.39
CA ASP A 325 11.37 -0.52 -19.34
C ASP A 325 9.92 -0.46 -19.81
N LEU A 326 9.43 -1.60 -20.33
CA LEU A 326 8.03 -1.82 -20.66
C LEU A 326 7.55 -3.11 -19.97
N THR A 327 6.44 -3.03 -19.22
CA THR A 327 5.79 -4.24 -18.65
C THR A 327 4.44 -4.47 -19.33
N LEU A 328 4.28 -5.63 -19.95
CA LEU A 328 3.05 -6.07 -20.61
C LEU A 328 2.26 -6.98 -19.68
N ILE A 329 1.00 -6.61 -19.40
CA ILE A 329 0.15 -7.25 -18.39
C ILE A 329 -1.19 -7.64 -19.01
N GLU A 330 -1.49 -8.95 -18.97
CA GLU A 330 -2.78 -9.52 -19.34
C GLU A 330 -3.48 -10.02 -18.07
N ALA A 331 -4.80 -9.85 -17.94
CA ALA A 331 -5.57 -10.35 -16.80
C ALA A 331 -6.44 -11.55 -17.20
N LYS A 332 -6.34 -12.68 -16.48
CA LYS A 332 -7.14 -13.88 -16.73
C LYS A 332 -7.67 -14.51 -15.43
N SER A 333 -8.96 -14.32 -15.13
CA SER A 333 -9.62 -14.83 -13.91
C SER A 333 -9.68 -16.37 -13.76
N ALA A 334 -9.13 -17.13 -14.72
CA ALA A 334 -9.02 -18.58 -14.68
C ALA A 334 -7.94 -19.02 -13.68
N ALA A 335 -8.22 -20.05 -12.89
CA ALA A 335 -7.28 -20.60 -11.91
C ALA A 335 -6.32 -21.65 -12.49
N THR A 336 -6.74 -22.39 -13.53
CA THR A 336 -5.91 -23.43 -14.16
C THR A 336 -4.87 -22.80 -15.07
N PRO A 337 -3.56 -23.03 -14.85
CA PRO A 337 -2.52 -22.55 -15.75
C PRO A 337 -2.58 -23.29 -17.09
N ALA A 338 -2.73 -22.54 -18.19
CA ALA A 338 -2.78 -23.08 -19.54
C ALA A 338 -2.09 -22.14 -20.54
N SER A 339 -1.45 -22.68 -21.58
CA SER A 339 -0.74 -21.87 -22.59
C SER A 339 -1.66 -20.87 -23.31
N SER A 340 -2.95 -21.21 -23.44
CA SER A 340 -3.97 -20.32 -24.03
C SER A 340 -4.16 -19.00 -23.27
N LEU A 341 -3.79 -18.93 -21.98
CA LEU A 341 -3.83 -17.69 -21.20
C LEU A 341 -2.83 -16.64 -21.73
N LEU A 342 -1.72 -17.08 -22.35
CA LEU A 342 -0.66 -16.20 -22.86
C LEU A 342 -0.89 -15.74 -24.31
N ALA A 343 -1.95 -16.20 -24.99
CA ALA A 343 -2.22 -15.90 -26.40
C ALA A 343 -2.47 -14.41 -26.71
N GLY A 344 -2.77 -13.58 -25.71
CA GLY A 344 -2.74 -12.11 -25.83
C GLY A 344 -1.30 -11.60 -25.99
N LEU A 345 -0.43 -11.95 -25.04
CA LEU A 345 1.00 -11.59 -25.03
C LEU A 345 1.74 -12.10 -26.27
N GLU A 346 1.48 -13.33 -26.72
CA GLU A 346 2.09 -13.89 -27.95
C GLU A 346 1.83 -13.03 -29.19
N ARG A 347 0.63 -12.43 -29.30
CA ARG A 347 0.25 -11.57 -30.41
C ARG A 347 0.78 -10.14 -30.26
N VAL A 348 0.82 -9.61 -29.04
CA VAL A 348 1.12 -8.18 -28.80
C VAL A 348 2.60 -7.91 -28.53
N ARG A 349 3.31 -8.79 -27.80
CA ARG A 349 4.72 -8.59 -27.41
C ARG A 349 5.66 -8.33 -28.60
N PRO A 350 5.57 -9.05 -29.75
CA PRO A 350 6.40 -8.77 -30.92
C PRO A 350 6.19 -7.38 -31.55
N HIS A 351 5.14 -6.65 -31.17
CA HIS A 351 4.89 -5.29 -31.63
C HIS A 351 5.42 -4.19 -30.69
N LEU A 352 5.82 -4.57 -29.47
CA LEU A 352 6.16 -3.66 -28.38
C LEU A 352 7.55 -3.91 -27.78
N GLN A 353 8.10 -5.11 -27.91
CA GLN A 353 9.35 -5.52 -27.25
C GLN A 353 10.57 -4.66 -27.59
N ASP A 354 10.66 -4.16 -28.82
CA ASP A 354 11.81 -3.36 -29.29
C ASP A 354 11.65 -1.85 -29.02
N LEU A 355 10.62 -1.43 -28.25
CA LEU A 355 10.34 -0.02 -27.93
C LEU A 355 11.09 0.50 -26.69
N ARG A 356 11.75 -0.38 -25.95
CA ARG A 356 12.45 -0.15 -24.68
C ARG A 356 13.63 -1.12 -24.54
N SER A 357 14.52 -0.89 -23.58
CA SER A 357 15.70 -1.74 -23.40
C SER A 357 15.35 -3.09 -22.76
N ARG A 358 14.35 -3.10 -21.87
CA ARG A 358 13.70 -4.30 -21.33
C ARG A 358 12.21 -4.31 -21.66
N CYS A 359 11.68 -5.49 -21.98
CA CYS A 359 10.26 -5.71 -22.19
C CYS A 359 9.80 -7.00 -21.49
N ASP A 360 9.21 -6.82 -20.32
CA ASP A 360 8.63 -7.88 -19.51
C ASP A 360 7.20 -8.18 -19.93
N ALA A 361 6.79 -9.43 -19.73
CA ALA A 361 5.47 -9.91 -20.10
C ALA A 361 4.95 -10.91 -19.05
N ALA A 362 3.74 -10.66 -18.55
CA ALA A 362 3.09 -11.53 -17.58
C ALA A 362 1.56 -11.53 -17.73
N VAL A 363 0.98 -12.69 -17.49
CA VAL A 363 -0.46 -12.86 -17.27
C VAL A 363 -0.68 -12.95 -15.77
N VAL A 364 -1.40 -11.98 -15.21
CA VAL A 364 -1.91 -12.08 -13.85
C VAL A 364 -3.14 -13.00 -13.89
N TYR A 365 -3.15 -14.09 -13.12
CA TYR A 365 -4.20 -15.12 -13.21
C TYR A 365 -4.71 -15.62 -11.85
N GLY A 366 -5.88 -16.26 -11.86
CA GLY A 366 -6.59 -16.69 -10.66
C GLY A 366 -6.01 -17.91 -9.93
N GLY A 367 -4.85 -18.44 -10.35
CA GLY A 367 -4.18 -19.57 -9.70
C GLY A 367 -3.21 -19.16 -8.60
N GLU A 368 -2.36 -20.10 -8.17
CA GLU A 368 -1.45 -19.94 -7.01
C GLU A 368 0.04 -20.03 -7.37
N ASP A 369 0.41 -20.57 -8.54
CA ASP A 369 1.81 -20.81 -8.91
C ASP A 369 2.37 -19.75 -9.87
N VAL A 370 3.62 -19.34 -9.66
CA VAL A 370 4.39 -18.58 -10.67
C VAL A 370 4.95 -19.56 -11.70
N GLN A 371 4.79 -19.27 -13.00
CA GLN A 371 5.32 -20.14 -14.07
C GLN A 371 5.99 -19.34 -15.17
N GLN A 372 7.26 -19.62 -15.45
CA GLN A 372 7.94 -19.10 -16.65
C GLN A 372 7.50 -19.86 -17.90
N ARG A 373 7.17 -19.12 -18.97
CA ARG A 373 6.85 -19.63 -20.31
C ARG A 373 7.59 -18.79 -21.36
N THR A 374 7.59 -19.22 -22.62
CA THR A 374 8.24 -18.49 -23.73
C THR A 374 7.64 -17.09 -23.96
N PRO A 375 6.31 -16.90 -23.98
CA PRO A 375 5.73 -15.58 -24.26
C PRO A 375 5.91 -14.57 -23.12
N GLY A 376 6.03 -15.08 -21.88
CA GLY A 376 5.98 -14.32 -20.65
C GLY A 376 5.74 -15.26 -19.46
N ARG A 377 5.28 -14.72 -18.35
CA ARG A 377 5.01 -15.49 -17.11
C ARG A 377 3.53 -15.65 -16.83
N LEU A 378 3.18 -16.68 -16.08
CA LEU A 378 1.94 -16.70 -15.29
C LEU A 378 2.29 -16.23 -13.88
N VAL A 379 1.59 -15.23 -13.37
CA VAL A 379 1.77 -14.64 -12.04
C VAL A 379 0.44 -14.74 -11.29
N PRO A 380 0.38 -15.42 -10.14
CA PRO A 380 -0.86 -15.54 -9.39
C PRO A 380 -1.33 -14.16 -8.93
N TRP A 381 -2.64 -13.92 -8.94
CA TRP A 381 -3.27 -12.63 -8.59
C TRP A 381 -2.78 -12.04 -7.27
N ARG A 382 -2.40 -12.91 -6.32
CA ARG A 382 -1.83 -12.52 -5.03
C ARG A 382 -0.52 -11.72 -5.14
N LEU A 383 0.15 -11.70 -6.29
CA LEU A 383 1.45 -11.04 -6.52
C LEU A 383 1.41 -9.90 -7.56
N VAL A 384 0.24 -9.33 -7.81
CA VAL A 384 -0.01 -8.32 -8.86
C VAL A 384 0.83 -7.02 -8.81
N ARG A 385 1.57 -6.74 -7.72
CA ARG A 385 2.31 -5.48 -7.46
C ARG A 385 3.08 -4.93 -8.67
N SER A 386 3.97 -5.75 -9.20
CA SER A 386 4.65 -5.54 -10.46
C SER A 386 4.53 -6.83 -11.26
N ALA A 387 4.09 -6.72 -12.52
CA ALA A 387 4.19 -7.83 -13.46
C ALA A 387 5.59 -7.93 -14.10
N ALA A 388 6.51 -7.05 -13.65
CA ALA A 388 7.94 -7.09 -13.88
C ALA A 388 8.62 -8.05 -12.86
N PRO A 389 9.82 -8.60 -13.16
CA PRO A 389 10.52 -9.52 -12.27
C PRO A 389 11.20 -8.76 -11.15
N PRO A 390 11.17 -9.33 -9.93
CA PRO A 390 12.39 -9.45 -9.17
C PRO A 390 13.48 -10.11 -10.03
N GLU A 391 14.47 -9.32 -10.42
CA GLU A 391 15.75 -9.81 -10.95
C GLU A 391 16.61 -10.45 -9.85
N VAL A 392 16.16 -10.41 -8.59
CA VAL A 392 16.87 -10.90 -7.42
C VAL A 392 16.06 -11.98 -6.71
N GLU A 393 16.74 -13.02 -6.22
CA GLU A 393 16.17 -13.97 -5.26
C GLU A 393 15.61 -13.21 -4.04
N PRO A 394 14.53 -13.69 -3.39
CA PRO A 394 13.99 -13.06 -2.20
C PRO A 394 15.01 -13.16 -1.05
N LEU A 395 15.69 -12.05 -0.81
CA LEU A 395 16.90 -11.97 -0.02
C LEU A 395 16.70 -11.00 1.14
N VAL A 396 16.91 -11.44 2.37
CA VAL A 396 17.06 -10.51 3.50
C VAL A 396 18.53 -10.11 3.56
N GLN A 397 18.82 -8.83 3.38
CA GLN A 397 20.18 -8.29 3.49
C GLN A 397 20.30 -7.45 4.77
N VAL A 398 21.21 -7.85 5.66
CA VAL A 398 21.34 -7.27 6.99
C VAL A 398 22.60 -6.42 7.08
N PHE A 399 22.45 -5.17 7.51
CA PHE A 399 23.52 -4.17 7.60
C PHE A 399 23.59 -3.50 8.98
N VAL A 400 24.79 -3.06 9.34
CA VAL A 400 25.09 -2.15 10.45
C VAL A 400 26.06 -1.10 9.93
N ASP A 401 25.72 0.19 10.06
CA ASP A 401 26.54 1.32 9.59
C ASP A 401 27.06 1.16 8.14
N GLY A 402 26.21 0.59 7.27
CA GLY A 402 26.52 0.32 5.86
C GLY A 402 27.37 -0.93 5.59
N ARG A 403 27.76 -1.70 6.62
CA ARG A 403 28.51 -2.95 6.49
C ARG A 403 27.60 -4.17 6.63
N PRO A 404 27.79 -5.25 5.86
CA PRO A 404 26.99 -6.47 5.98
C PRO A 404 27.21 -7.18 7.32
N VAL A 405 26.19 -7.85 7.83
CA VAL A 405 26.22 -8.61 9.09
C VAL A 405 26.06 -10.11 8.82
N PRO A 406 27.11 -10.92 8.99
CA PRO A 406 27.01 -12.37 8.86
C PRO A 406 26.37 -13.05 10.08
N ASP A 407 25.77 -14.22 9.85
CA ASP A 407 25.16 -15.07 10.88
C ASP A 407 24.07 -14.34 11.71
N ALA A 408 23.36 -13.37 11.12
CA ALA A 408 22.12 -12.85 11.65
C ALA A 408 21.01 -13.88 11.42
N GLY A 409 20.21 -14.17 12.45
CA GLY A 409 19.07 -15.06 12.35
C GLY A 409 17.89 -14.34 11.69
N VAL A 410 17.31 -14.97 10.68
CA VAL A 410 16.14 -14.46 9.95
C VAL A 410 14.99 -15.46 10.15
N LEU A 411 13.86 -15.01 10.68
CA LEU A 411 12.66 -15.83 10.89
C LEU A 411 11.50 -15.25 10.06
N ALA A 412 11.04 -16.02 9.10
CA ALA A 412 9.88 -15.73 8.25
C ALA A 412 8.64 -16.41 8.82
N VAL A 413 7.65 -15.62 9.22
CA VAL A 413 6.38 -16.11 9.80
C VAL A 413 5.25 -15.89 8.81
N PHE A 414 4.57 -16.97 8.42
CA PHE A 414 3.52 -16.95 7.40
C PHE A 414 2.13 -16.73 8.02
N PRO A 415 1.12 -16.32 7.24
CA PRO A 415 -0.22 -16.02 7.76
C PRO A 415 -0.94 -17.19 8.44
N ASP A 416 -0.62 -18.42 8.03
CA ASP A 416 -1.13 -19.66 8.63
C ASP A 416 -0.39 -20.06 9.93
N ARG A 417 0.52 -19.20 10.42
CA ARG A 417 1.40 -19.39 11.58
C ARG A 417 2.49 -20.45 11.42
N THR A 418 2.64 -21.04 10.24
CA THR A 418 3.86 -21.78 9.90
C THR A 418 5.00 -20.81 9.63
N TRP A 419 6.24 -21.30 9.58
CA TRP A 419 7.42 -20.45 9.45
C TRP A 419 8.52 -21.12 8.62
N LYS A 420 9.48 -20.32 8.18
CA LYS A 420 10.80 -20.74 7.71
C LYS A 420 11.86 -19.88 8.39
N SER A 421 13.10 -20.34 8.42
CA SER A 421 14.24 -19.55 8.90
C SER A 421 15.40 -19.58 7.92
N ALA A 422 16.34 -18.67 8.09
CA ALA A 422 17.62 -18.65 7.43
C ALA A 422 18.66 -17.91 8.30
N ARG A 423 19.93 -18.02 7.93
CA ARG A 423 21.03 -17.21 8.49
C ARG A 423 21.72 -16.46 7.38
N THR A 424 22.23 -15.27 7.68
CA THR A 424 22.97 -14.48 6.70
C THR A 424 24.38 -15.02 6.43
N ASP A 425 24.79 -14.99 5.15
CA ASP A 425 26.14 -15.32 4.70
C ASP A 425 27.17 -14.22 5.04
N GLU A 426 28.43 -14.39 4.59
CA GLU A 426 29.51 -13.40 4.76
C GLU A 426 29.20 -12.01 4.16
N GLN A 427 28.29 -11.94 3.20
CA GLN A 427 27.84 -10.70 2.55
C GLN A 427 26.54 -10.16 3.19
N GLY A 428 26.12 -10.72 4.33
CA GLY A 428 24.94 -10.31 5.09
C GLY A 428 23.62 -10.77 4.47
N ARG A 429 23.63 -11.82 3.63
CA ARG A 429 22.49 -12.23 2.79
C ARG A 429 21.85 -13.53 3.26
N ALA A 430 20.53 -13.57 3.41
CA ALA A 430 19.76 -14.77 3.71
C ALA A 430 18.68 -15.01 2.65
N THR A 431 18.77 -16.11 1.90
CA THR A 431 17.77 -16.50 0.88
C THR A 431 16.76 -17.48 1.46
N MET A 432 15.49 -17.35 1.08
CA MET A 432 14.41 -18.22 1.55
C MET A 432 13.47 -18.60 0.40
N GLU A 433 13.20 -19.90 0.22
CA GLU A 433 12.20 -20.33 -0.77
C GLU A 433 10.78 -19.99 -0.25
N LEU A 434 10.12 -19.04 -0.89
CA LEU A 434 8.79 -18.55 -0.51
C LEU A 434 7.79 -18.84 -1.62
N LEU A 435 6.63 -19.40 -1.26
CA LEU A 435 5.54 -19.69 -2.19
C LEU A 435 4.47 -18.59 -2.10
N PRO A 436 3.69 -18.32 -3.16
CA PRO A 436 2.76 -17.18 -3.18
C PRO A 436 1.69 -17.24 -2.07
N ARG A 437 1.34 -18.45 -1.61
CA ARG A 437 0.46 -18.73 -0.46
C ARG A 437 1.06 -18.39 0.91
N HIS A 438 2.39 -18.35 1.05
CA HIS A 438 3.08 -17.99 2.30
C HIS A 438 3.12 -16.47 2.53
N LEU A 439 2.60 -15.69 1.58
CA LEU A 439 2.71 -14.23 1.57
C LEU A 439 1.41 -13.57 2.08
N PRO A 440 1.50 -12.38 2.71
CA PRO A 440 2.72 -11.71 3.12
C PRO A 440 3.29 -12.41 4.37
N LEU A 441 4.58 -12.30 4.60
CA LEU A 441 5.22 -12.83 5.80
C LEU A 441 5.63 -11.70 6.74
N THR A 442 5.63 -11.95 8.04
CA THR A 442 6.40 -11.10 8.96
C THR A 442 7.83 -11.63 9.01
N VAL A 443 8.81 -10.77 8.74
CA VAL A 443 10.23 -11.13 8.90
C VAL A 443 10.75 -10.56 10.20
N PHE A 444 11.32 -11.41 11.05
CA PHE A 444 12.13 -10.99 12.17
C PHE A 444 13.61 -11.18 11.83
N VAL A 445 14.44 -10.18 12.14
CA VAL A 445 15.90 -10.29 12.06
C VAL A 445 16.50 -10.04 13.43
N ALA A 446 17.35 -10.96 13.87
CA ALA A 446 17.94 -10.95 15.19
C ALA A 446 19.45 -11.22 15.13
N LYS A 447 20.23 -10.44 15.88
CA LYS A 447 21.66 -10.67 16.09
C LYS A 447 22.05 -10.27 17.51
N ASP A 448 22.96 -11.04 18.10
CA ASP A 448 23.61 -10.73 19.38
C ASP A 448 24.28 -9.34 19.32
N GLY A 449 24.04 -8.48 20.32
CA GLY A 449 24.52 -7.09 20.35
C GLY A 449 23.63 -6.03 19.67
N PHE A 450 22.51 -6.44 19.06
CA PHE A 450 21.61 -5.56 18.30
C PHE A 450 20.16 -5.66 18.77
N ALA A 451 19.38 -4.59 18.56
CA ALA A 451 17.93 -4.68 18.69
C ALA A 451 17.36 -5.59 17.58
N ALA A 452 16.31 -6.37 17.87
CA ALA A 452 15.59 -7.10 16.83
C ALA A 452 14.93 -6.10 15.85
N HIS A 453 14.85 -6.50 14.58
CA HIS A 453 14.00 -5.84 13.58
C HIS A 453 12.78 -6.72 13.32
N GLU A 454 11.60 -6.10 13.22
CA GLU A 454 10.38 -6.73 12.73
C GLU A 454 9.93 -5.98 11.47
N GLU A 455 9.81 -6.71 10.36
CA GLU A 455 9.21 -6.24 9.11
C GLU A 455 7.83 -6.90 8.94
N PRO A 456 6.73 -6.24 9.36
CA PRO A 456 5.41 -6.84 9.36
C PRO A 456 4.79 -6.87 7.96
N ALA A 457 4.27 -8.04 7.57
CA ALA A 457 3.61 -8.26 6.29
C ALA A 457 4.45 -7.80 5.08
N TRP A 458 5.74 -8.15 5.09
CA TRP A 458 6.62 -8.10 3.94
C TRP A 458 6.08 -9.00 2.81
N ILE A 459 6.16 -8.49 1.59
CA ILE A 459 6.04 -9.29 0.37
C ILE A 459 7.38 -9.11 -0.32
N PRO A 460 8.14 -10.19 -0.58
CA PRO A 460 9.36 -10.11 -1.36
C PRO A 460 9.04 -9.49 -2.70
N ASP A 461 9.71 -8.37 -2.98
CA ASP A 461 9.54 -7.60 -4.21
C ASP A 461 10.82 -7.70 -5.05
N GLU A 462 11.04 -6.71 -5.90
CA GLU A 462 12.21 -6.61 -6.77
C GLU A 462 13.56 -6.50 -6.05
N ARG A 463 13.55 -6.31 -4.73
CA ARG A 463 14.72 -5.96 -3.95
C ARG A 463 14.88 -6.87 -2.74
N ALA A 464 16.10 -6.90 -2.24
CA ALA A 464 16.35 -7.47 -0.93
C ALA A 464 15.58 -6.66 0.14
N LEU A 465 15.12 -7.34 1.19
CA LEU A 465 14.74 -6.64 2.41
C LEU A 465 16.02 -6.15 3.09
N HIS A 466 16.32 -4.86 2.91
CA HIS A 466 17.47 -4.21 3.52
C HIS A 466 17.17 -3.88 4.99
N VAL A 467 17.60 -4.74 5.92
CA VAL A 467 17.45 -4.53 7.36
C VAL A 467 18.68 -3.84 7.93
N HIS A 468 18.50 -2.63 8.45
CA HIS A 468 19.54 -1.89 9.14
C HIS A 468 19.41 -2.07 10.66
N LEU A 469 20.18 -3.01 11.22
CA LEU A 469 20.16 -3.28 12.65
C LEU A 469 20.77 -2.10 13.42
N ARG A 470 20.09 -1.69 14.49
CA ARG A 470 20.59 -0.65 15.40
C ARG A 470 21.42 -1.30 16.50
N ALA A 471 22.69 -0.91 16.59
CA ALA A 471 23.58 -1.34 17.67
C ALA A 471 22.98 -0.93 19.02
N ARG A 472 22.86 -1.88 19.95
CA ARG A 472 22.30 -1.62 21.29
C ARG A 472 23.23 -2.21 22.36
N PRO A 473 24.21 -1.43 22.86
CA PRO A 473 25.28 -1.95 23.71
C PRO A 473 24.76 -2.68 24.97
N GLY A 474 25.05 -3.99 25.06
CA GLY A 474 24.62 -4.84 26.18
C GLY A 474 23.20 -5.39 26.06
N ALA A 475 22.51 -5.13 24.96
CA ALA A 475 21.29 -5.81 24.54
C ALA A 475 21.57 -6.75 23.35
N GLY A 476 20.58 -7.53 22.93
CA GLY A 476 20.68 -8.45 21.80
C GLY A 476 19.37 -9.15 21.51
N ALA A 477 19.32 -9.88 20.40
CA ALA A 477 18.20 -10.76 20.07
C ALA A 477 18.68 -12.04 19.38
N GLY A 478 17.90 -13.12 19.50
CA GLY A 478 18.17 -14.40 18.85
C GLY A 478 16.90 -15.08 18.33
N VAL A 479 17.05 -15.76 17.19
CA VAL A 479 16.07 -16.72 16.64
C VAL A 479 16.54 -18.13 17.02
N PHE A 480 15.62 -18.92 17.55
CA PHE A 480 15.83 -20.33 17.93
C PHE A 480 14.90 -21.23 17.12
N GLU A 481 15.40 -22.39 16.72
CA GLU A 481 14.73 -23.36 15.85
C GLU A 481 14.72 -24.75 16.48
N GLY A 482 13.77 -25.59 16.07
CA GLY A 482 13.63 -26.95 16.60
C GLY A 482 13.13 -27.00 18.04
N VAL A 483 12.43 -25.96 18.50
CA VAL A 483 11.98 -25.83 19.90
C VAL A 483 10.48 -26.02 20.04
N GLU A 484 10.06 -26.93 20.92
CA GLU A 484 8.66 -27.13 21.27
C GLU A 484 8.15 -26.00 22.20
N PRO A 485 6.89 -25.54 22.06
CA PRO A 485 6.32 -24.53 22.95
C PRO A 485 6.38 -24.92 24.44
N GLY A 486 6.82 -23.99 25.30
CA GLY A 486 7.06 -24.27 26.72
C GLY A 486 8.40 -24.94 27.04
N SER A 487 9.24 -25.25 26.04
CA SER A 487 10.63 -25.68 26.24
C SER A 487 11.53 -24.54 26.72
N GLU A 488 12.71 -24.91 27.21
CA GLU A 488 13.77 -24.01 27.69
C GLU A 488 14.82 -23.77 26.57
N VAL A 489 15.22 -22.51 26.29
CA VAL A 489 16.27 -22.17 25.28
C VAL A 489 17.52 -21.51 25.86
N PRO A 490 18.73 -21.83 25.37
CA PRO A 490 19.97 -21.17 25.78
C PRO A 490 20.16 -19.82 25.06
N VAL A 491 20.03 -18.72 25.80
CA VAL A 491 20.29 -17.36 25.33
C VAL A 491 21.68 -16.90 25.80
N VAL A 492 22.47 -16.31 24.91
CA VAL A 492 23.76 -15.73 25.26
C VAL A 492 23.55 -14.26 25.66
N VAL A 493 23.90 -13.90 26.89
CA VAL A 493 23.83 -12.53 27.41
C VAL A 493 25.22 -12.13 27.90
N LYS A 494 25.82 -11.09 27.29
CA LYS A 494 27.22 -10.68 27.55
C LYS A 494 28.22 -11.87 27.55
N ARG A 495 28.13 -12.76 26.56
CA ARG A 495 28.98 -13.98 26.43
C ARG A 495 28.77 -15.06 27.51
N LYS A 496 27.76 -14.93 28.40
CA LYS A 496 27.31 -16.02 29.28
C LYS A 496 26.07 -16.67 28.67
N ALA A 497 26.08 -17.99 28.51
CA ALA A 497 24.88 -18.74 28.14
C ALA A 497 23.97 -18.92 29.37
N VAL A 498 22.67 -18.69 29.21
CA VAL A 498 21.63 -18.80 30.25
C VAL A 498 20.37 -19.38 29.65
N THR A 499 19.72 -20.30 30.34
CA THR A 499 18.50 -20.95 29.84
C THR A 499 17.23 -20.19 30.25
N ILE A 500 16.21 -20.15 29.38
CA ILE A 500 15.00 -19.34 29.54
C ILE A 500 13.76 -20.08 29.01
N ASP A 501 12.67 -20.09 29.80
CA ASP A 501 11.37 -20.67 29.43
C ASP A 501 10.74 -19.96 28.22
N LEU A 502 10.33 -20.71 27.20
CA LEU A 502 9.58 -20.19 26.05
C LEU A 502 8.07 -20.04 26.34
N VAL A 503 7.71 -18.94 26.99
CA VAL A 503 6.33 -18.49 27.17
C VAL A 503 6.17 -17.15 26.46
N GLU A 504 5.34 -17.07 25.40
CA GLU A 504 5.18 -15.84 24.62
C GLU A 504 4.74 -14.65 25.49
N GLY A 505 5.42 -13.52 25.35
CA GLY A 505 5.18 -12.33 26.17
C GLY A 505 5.73 -12.41 27.60
N ALA A 506 6.34 -13.52 28.01
CA ALA A 506 6.96 -13.60 29.33
C ALA A 506 8.21 -12.72 29.42
N HIS A 507 8.34 -12.07 30.57
CA HIS A 507 9.52 -11.31 30.98
C HIS A 507 10.25 -12.05 32.11
N ARG A 508 11.57 -12.05 32.05
CA ARG A 508 12.47 -12.59 33.08
C ARG A 508 13.55 -11.55 33.40
N VAL A 509 13.85 -11.35 34.68
CA VAL A 509 15.01 -10.55 35.10
C VAL A 509 16.12 -11.52 35.49
N LEU A 510 17.23 -11.48 34.76
CA LEU A 510 18.41 -12.31 34.99
C LEU A 510 19.50 -11.48 35.66
N GLU A 511 20.07 -11.98 36.76
CA GLU A 511 21.29 -11.43 37.36
C GLU A 511 22.51 -12.21 36.87
N LEU A 512 23.41 -11.52 36.17
CA LEU A 512 24.62 -12.13 35.61
C LEU A 512 25.84 -11.28 35.99
N ASP A 513 26.90 -11.94 36.47
CA ASP A 513 28.18 -11.26 36.72
C ASP A 513 28.82 -10.94 35.37
N ALA A 514 28.92 -9.65 35.02
CA ALA A 514 29.60 -9.22 33.81
C ALA A 514 31.11 -9.33 34.02
N ALA A 515 31.81 -10.04 33.14
CA ALA A 515 33.27 -10.06 33.11
C ALA A 515 33.79 -8.72 32.58
N GLU A 516 34.03 -7.79 33.49
CA GLU A 516 34.82 -6.59 33.22
C GLU A 516 36.22 -6.75 33.82
N GLY A 517 37.13 -5.92 33.32
CA GLY A 517 38.47 -5.78 33.87
C GLY A 517 38.43 -5.29 35.32
N PRO A 518 39.55 -5.36 36.02
CA PRO A 518 39.48 -6.26 37.15
C PRO A 518 39.83 -5.63 38.48
N ASP A 519 39.40 -6.25 39.58
CA ASP A 519 39.08 -5.62 40.88
C ASP A 519 38.30 -4.31 40.62
N PRO A 520 38.00 -3.55 41.65
CA PRO A 520 38.13 -2.12 41.52
C PRO A 520 39.50 -1.63 40.93
N THR A 521 40.56 -2.49 40.81
CA THR A 521 41.92 -2.28 40.22
C THR A 521 42.67 -3.44 39.46
N GLU A 522 42.87 -4.71 39.94
CA GLU A 522 43.53 -5.83 39.16
C GLU A 522 42.92 -7.32 39.17
N PRO A 523 43.43 -8.41 38.50
CA PRO A 523 42.70 -9.41 37.63
C PRO A 523 41.48 -10.26 38.14
N GLY A 524 40.34 -10.26 37.39
CA GLY A 524 39.17 -11.14 37.54
C GLY A 524 37.78 -10.57 37.96
N TRP A 525 37.57 -9.28 38.19
CA TRP A 525 36.37 -8.78 38.92
C TRP A 525 35.07 -8.70 38.11
N ALA A 526 34.10 -9.53 38.50
CA ALA A 526 32.78 -9.53 37.88
C ALA A 526 31.74 -8.74 38.69
N ARG A 527 31.12 -7.74 38.06
CA ARG A 527 30.01 -6.96 38.63
C ARG A 527 28.68 -7.52 38.16
N ARG A 528 27.78 -7.90 39.08
CA ARG A 528 26.41 -8.31 38.73
C ARG A 528 25.66 -7.17 38.04
N ARG A 529 25.09 -7.46 36.88
CA ARG A 529 24.13 -6.60 36.18
C ARG A 529 22.83 -7.37 35.98
N ARG A 530 21.71 -6.65 36.05
CA ARG A 530 20.39 -7.18 35.74
C ARG A 530 20.11 -7.00 34.25
N PHE A 531 19.63 -8.05 33.62
CA PHE A 531 19.13 -8.04 32.24
C PHE A 531 17.66 -8.40 32.24
N LEU A 532 16.86 -7.62 31.53
CA LEU A 532 15.50 -8.02 31.18
C LEU A 532 15.59 -8.88 29.92
N VAL A 533 15.02 -10.08 29.97
CA VAL A 533 14.81 -10.93 28.80
C VAL A 533 13.32 -11.08 28.55
N ARG A 534 12.94 -11.08 27.27
CA ARG A 534 11.57 -11.15 26.80
C ARG A 534 11.48 -12.16 25.68
N VAL A 535 10.55 -13.10 25.80
CA VAL A 535 10.17 -13.98 24.67
C VAL A 535 9.17 -13.21 23.81
N ALA A 536 9.66 -12.60 22.74
CA ALA A 536 8.86 -11.74 21.87
C ALA A 536 7.87 -12.54 20.99
N LYS A 537 8.24 -13.77 20.60
CA LYS A 537 7.42 -14.67 19.79
C LYS A 537 7.70 -16.13 20.13
N VAL A 538 6.65 -16.96 20.20
CA VAL A 538 6.76 -18.43 20.16
C VAL A 538 5.86 -18.94 19.05
N LEU A 539 6.39 -19.85 18.24
CA LEU A 539 5.73 -20.54 17.14
C LEU A 539 6.04 -22.03 17.27
N ASP A 540 5.26 -22.87 16.58
CA ASP A 540 5.44 -24.32 16.62
C ASP A 540 6.77 -24.72 15.96
N GLY A 541 7.82 -24.91 16.77
CA GLY A 541 9.19 -25.20 16.33
C GLY A 541 10.17 -24.01 16.32
N ALA A 542 9.75 -22.77 16.63
CA ALA A 542 10.65 -21.60 16.64
C ALA A 542 10.30 -20.52 17.66
N ALA A 543 11.31 -19.74 18.09
CA ALA A 543 11.12 -18.62 19.01
C ALA A 543 12.02 -17.42 18.70
N LEU A 544 11.51 -16.22 18.97
CA LEU A 544 12.26 -14.97 18.99
C LEU A 544 12.40 -14.48 20.43
N VAL A 545 13.64 -14.27 20.87
CA VAL A 545 13.95 -13.78 22.23
C VAL A 545 14.80 -12.52 22.14
N GLU A 546 14.40 -11.49 22.88
CA GLU A 546 15.08 -10.21 23.02
C GLU A 546 15.62 -10.05 24.45
N TYR A 547 16.81 -9.47 24.62
CA TYR A 547 17.33 -9.13 25.94
C TYR A 547 17.97 -7.72 25.96
N SER A 548 17.92 -7.06 27.11
CA SER A 548 18.51 -5.73 27.33
C SER A 548 18.92 -5.53 28.80
N PRO A 549 19.76 -4.53 29.13
CA PRO A 549 19.98 -4.13 30.52
C PRO A 549 18.65 -3.72 31.19
N ALA A 550 18.47 -4.03 32.47
CA ALA A 550 17.21 -3.74 33.17
C ALA A 550 16.95 -2.24 33.41
N ASP A 551 18.01 -1.43 33.39
CA ASP A 551 17.93 0.03 33.58
C ASP A 551 17.57 0.77 32.26
N ASP A 552 17.38 0.03 31.16
CA ASP A 552 17.18 0.52 29.78
C ASP A 552 15.69 0.60 29.37
N GLN A 553 14.77 0.34 30.30
CA GLN A 553 13.32 0.57 30.13
C GLN A 553 12.84 1.70 31.04
N PRO A 554 11.95 2.61 30.56
CA PRO A 554 11.22 3.50 31.46
C PRO A 554 10.37 2.67 32.42
N ALA A 555 10.26 3.11 33.67
CA ALA A 555 9.55 2.38 34.72
C ALA A 555 8.04 2.27 34.45
N THR A 556 7.64 1.30 33.63
CA THR A 556 6.27 0.80 33.58
C THR A 556 6.07 -0.08 34.81
N ASN A 557 5.54 0.54 35.86
CA ASN A 557 5.10 -0.14 37.07
C ASN A 557 4.00 -1.18 36.71
N PRO A 558 3.97 -2.35 37.36
CA PRO A 558 3.01 -3.42 37.05
C PRO A 558 1.55 -3.07 37.40
#